data_AF-A0A9X8CQG2-F1
#
_entry.id   AF-A0A9X8CQG2-F1
#
_cell.length_a   1.000
_cell.length_b   1.000
_cell.length_c   1.000
_cell.angle_alpha   90.00
_cell.angle_beta   90.00
_cell.angle_gamma   90.00
#
_symmetry.space_group_name_H-M   'P 1'
#
loop_
_entity.id
_entity.type
_entity.pdbx_description
1 polymer ?
#
loop_
_entity_poly.entity_id
_entity_poly.type
_entity_poly.pdbx_seq_one_letter_code
_entity_poly.pdbx_strand_id
1 'polypeptide(L)'
;MAAEQQKHNELFYACKYTPIELLAGFGAAPRIAEADVASFAYADALAHPNLCGYGKGLIERMMAADVHEAVLVTCCDVVRRVYDVLQASGRMDFLYLLALPHRRGPAEIALFRRRLRALADAYAAYSGAQFDVSAACAACGTGVARADDRVTLMGAHASASLVAEVEKGVGMPVENATCTSRHLKVSPPPQLARMATGPACGVCCDGGATPAADPLDAFLDWYAPALLGQIPCMRMDDIAERSELVGERGQQGVVYHTMKFCDYYGFEYGALAEKDEIPMVKIETDGTSQSEGQLRTRLEAFGETLRARGGAAHQVQPAPTASGDAPVGPKAAAYVMGVDSGSTSTDVVIMDADKHIVATAIVPTGARAADAAARAMDEALSQAGIAASDVALRVSTGYGRDNIEGMDSSVTEITCHARGAHYLAPDARSVIDIGGQDSKVIHLNANGSVAGFVMNDKCAAGTGRFMEAMARVLEMDLDEFCRRGLEWRHEVRITSMCTVFAESEVVSLVAANTPTPDVIHGLDVSVARKTATLASRVGAEPPYLMTGGVAQNEGVVRALSEVLKAPVATHEDSQLCGAIGAALIGLQSLG
;
A
#
# COMPACT_ATOMS: atom_id res chain seq x y z
N MET A 1 -19.60 0.86 44.55
CA MET A 1 -20.81 0.80 43.71
C MET A 1 -20.72 1.69 42.47
N ALA A 2 -20.28 2.95 42.53
CA ALA A 2 -20.14 3.78 41.32
C ALA A 2 -19.03 3.33 40.32
N ALA A 3 -18.01 2.59 40.78
CA ALA A 3 -16.91 2.11 39.93
C ALA A 3 -17.16 0.74 39.25
N GLU A 4 -18.19 -0.01 39.68
CA GLU A 4 -18.54 -1.30 39.08
C GLU A 4 -19.59 -1.17 37.96
N GLN A 5 -20.44 -0.14 38.03
CA GLN A 5 -21.48 0.12 37.02
C GLN A 5 -20.95 0.73 35.72
N GLN A 6 -19.68 1.15 35.69
CA GLN A 6 -19.06 1.78 34.51
C GLN A 6 -18.43 0.77 33.54
N LYS A 7 -18.51 -0.54 33.84
CA LYS A 7 -17.80 -1.60 33.09
C LYS A 7 -18.54 -2.20 31.88
N HIS A 8 -19.84 -1.94 31.68
CA HIS A 8 -20.66 -2.61 30.65
C HIS A 8 -21.42 -1.63 29.75
N ASN A 9 -20.73 -0.61 29.20
CA ASN A 9 -21.30 0.25 28.16
C ASN A 9 -20.48 0.22 26.86
N GLU A 10 -19.27 -0.36 26.85
CA GLU A 10 -18.45 -0.40 25.64
C GLU A 10 -18.92 -1.52 24.71
N LEU A 11 -19.34 -1.15 23.50
CA LEU A 11 -19.83 -2.08 22.49
C LEU A 11 -18.92 -2.06 21.28
N PHE A 12 -18.35 -3.20 20.93
CA PHE A 12 -17.38 -3.31 19.84
C PHE A 12 -18.03 -3.61 18.49
N TYR A 13 -17.54 -3.00 17.43
CA TYR A 13 -18.02 -3.22 16.06
C TYR A 13 -16.92 -3.20 15.01
N ALA A 14 -17.18 -3.72 13.82
CA ALA A 14 -16.17 -3.91 12.78
C ALA A 14 -16.58 -3.40 11.39
N CYS A 15 -17.74 -2.76 11.26
CA CYS A 15 -18.28 -2.35 9.97
C CYS A 15 -18.90 -0.97 10.04
N LYS A 16 -18.72 -0.15 9.00
CA LYS A 16 -19.40 1.15 8.87
C LYS A 16 -20.91 1.05 8.69
N TYR A 17 -21.48 -0.13 8.43
CA TYR A 17 -22.93 -0.36 8.43
C TYR A 17 -23.45 -0.77 9.82
N THR A 18 -22.59 -0.78 10.84
CA THR A 18 -23.04 -0.98 12.22
C THR A 18 -23.84 0.24 12.65
N PRO A 19 -25.03 0.07 13.22
CA PRO A 19 -25.89 1.19 13.56
C PRO A 19 -25.49 1.82 14.89
N ILE A 20 -24.33 2.49 14.92
CA ILE A 20 -23.72 2.99 16.16
C ILE A 20 -24.58 4.08 16.84
N GLU A 21 -25.27 4.92 16.08
CA GLU A 21 -26.13 5.96 16.64
C GLU A 21 -27.41 5.40 17.26
N LEU A 22 -27.96 4.34 16.66
CA LEU A 22 -29.08 3.62 17.25
C LEU A 22 -28.70 3.05 18.63
N LEU A 23 -27.51 2.43 18.72
CA LEU A 23 -27.00 1.83 19.96
C LEU A 23 -26.63 2.91 20.99
N ALA A 24 -26.06 4.03 20.56
CA ALA A 24 -25.81 5.18 21.42
C ALA A 24 -27.13 5.77 21.99
N GLY A 25 -28.22 5.70 21.24
CA GLY A 25 -29.57 6.02 21.72
C GLY A 25 -30.05 5.14 22.89
N PHE A 26 -29.46 3.97 23.10
CA PHE A 26 -29.69 3.11 24.27
C PHE A 26 -28.59 3.24 25.34
N GLY A 27 -27.70 4.24 25.22
CA GLY A 27 -26.62 4.48 26.17
C GLY A 27 -25.37 3.64 25.95
N ALA A 28 -25.28 2.88 24.86
CA ALA A 28 -24.03 2.21 24.47
C ALA A 28 -22.94 3.24 24.13
N ALA A 29 -21.69 2.85 24.30
CA ALA A 29 -20.50 3.56 23.83
C ALA A 29 -19.83 2.72 22.72
N PRO A 30 -20.27 2.84 21.45
CA PRO A 30 -19.73 2.06 20.36
C PRO A 30 -18.26 2.38 20.12
N ARG A 31 -17.44 1.34 19.99
CA ARG A 31 -16.02 1.43 19.62
C ARG A 31 -15.70 0.52 18.46
N ILE A 32 -14.98 1.04 17.48
CA ILE A 32 -14.46 0.19 16.42
C ILE A 32 -13.42 -0.77 17.01
N ALA A 33 -13.55 -2.05 16.66
CA ALA A 33 -12.56 -3.07 16.97
C ALA A 33 -11.36 -2.89 16.03
N GLU A 34 -10.44 -2.01 16.41
CA GLU A 34 -9.17 -1.82 15.73
C GLU A 34 -8.41 -3.15 15.67
N ALA A 35 -8.25 -3.67 14.46
CA ALA A 35 -7.59 -4.94 14.19
C ALA A 35 -6.07 -4.76 14.00
N ASP A 36 -5.46 -3.95 14.87
CA ASP A 36 -4.03 -3.63 14.83
C ASP A 36 -3.25 -4.62 15.71
N VAL A 37 -2.82 -5.72 15.10
CA VAL A 37 -2.23 -6.85 15.83
C VAL A 37 -0.84 -7.21 15.31
N ALA A 38 0.04 -7.61 16.23
CA ALA A 38 1.41 -8.00 15.89
C ALA A 38 1.51 -9.43 15.31
N SER A 39 0.53 -10.29 15.57
CA SER A 39 0.49 -11.67 15.08
C SER A 39 -0.94 -12.22 15.04
N PHE A 40 -1.13 -13.35 14.34
CA PHE A 40 -2.40 -14.08 14.26
C PHE A 40 -2.39 -15.43 15.00
N ALA A 41 -1.49 -15.62 15.96
CA ALA A 41 -1.27 -16.91 16.59
C ALA A 41 -2.53 -17.48 17.27
N TYR A 42 -3.35 -16.62 17.89
CA TYR A 42 -4.58 -17.04 18.53
C TYR A 42 -5.70 -17.26 17.52
N ALA A 43 -5.82 -16.38 16.52
CA ALA A 43 -6.79 -16.55 15.44
C ALA A 43 -6.54 -17.82 14.60
N ASP A 44 -5.28 -18.16 14.32
CA ASP A 44 -4.90 -19.37 13.58
C ASP A 44 -5.20 -20.67 14.34
N ALA A 45 -5.30 -20.60 15.67
CA ALA A 45 -5.74 -21.73 16.49
C ALA A 45 -7.26 -21.94 16.47
N LEU A 46 -8.04 -20.90 16.13
CA LEU A 46 -9.51 -20.91 16.21
C LEU A 46 -10.20 -20.91 14.84
N ALA A 47 -9.50 -20.49 13.79
CA ALA A 47 -10.06 -20.33 12.45
C ALA A 47 -9.16 -20.92 11.37
N HIS A 48 -9.71 -21.09 10.17
CA HIS A 48 -8.98 -21.65 9.04
C HIS A 48 -7.83 -20.71 8.60
N PRO A 49 -6.63 -21.23 8.24
CA PRO A 49 -5.48 -20.42 7.86
C PRO A 49 -5.72 -19.44 6.70
N ASN A 50 -6.65 -19.77 5.79
CA ASN A 50 -7.03 -18.91 4.65
C ASN A 50 -8.07 -17.83 4.98
N LEU A 51 -8.41 -17.62 6.26
CA LEU A 51 -9.20 -16.45 6.67
C LEU A 51 -8.39 -15.18 6.35
N CYS A 52 -9.04 -14.12 5.83
CA CYS A 52 -8.30 -12.90 5.51
C CYS A 52 -7.72 -12.24 6.76
N GLY A 53 -6.64 -11.47 6.56
CA GLY A 53 -5.92 -10.77 7.62
C GLY A 53 -6.82 -9.99 8.58
N TYR A 54 -7.77 -9.23 8.02
CA TYR A 54 -8.73 -8.46 8.80
C TYR A 54 -9.59 -9.34 9.72
N GLY A 55 -10.06 -10.49 9.22
CA GLY A 55 -10.83 -11.44 10.02
C GLY A 55 -10.06 -12.01 11.19
N LYS A 56 -8.79 -12.36 10.94
CA LYS A 56 -7.89 -12.85 11.99
C LYS A 56 -7.62 -11.76 13.03
N GLY A 57 -7.31 -10.55 12.59
CA GLY A 57 -7.13 -9.40 13.48
C GLY A 57 -8.38 -9.06 14.30
N LEU A 58 -9.57 -9.20 13.72
CA LEU A 58 -10.83 -9.07 14.48
C LEU A 58 -11.00 -10.16 15.53
N ILE A 59 -10.66 -11.43 15.23
CA ILE A 59 -10.71 -12.50 16.23
C ILE A 59 -9.76 -12.17 17.39
N GLU A 60 -8.50 -11.82 17.09
CA GLU A 60 -7.51 -11.41 18.09
C GLU A 60 -8.02 -10.26 18.97
N ARG A 61 -8.46 -9.16 18.35
CA ARG A 61 -8.94 -7.98 19.08
C ARG A 61 -10.19 -8.26 19.89
N MET A 62 -11.18 -8.91 19.28
CA MET A 62 -12.45 -9.15 19.93
C MET A 62 -12.31 -10.19 21.03
N MET A 63 -11.35 -11.12 20.97
CA MET A 63 -11.05 -12.13 22.00
C MET A 63 -10.27 -11.61 23.21
N ALA A 64 -9.88 -10.34 23.21
CA ALA A 64 -9.30 -9.69 24.37
C ALA A 64 -10.30 -9.64 25.56
N ALA A 65 -9.74 -9.64 26.77
CA ALA A 65 -10.51 -9.75 28.01
C ALA A 65 -11.36 -8.50 28.34
N ASP A 66 -11.13 -7.38 27.64
CA ASP A 66 -11.88 -6.13 27.78
C ASP A 66 -13.13 -6.06 26.89
N VAL A 67 -13.34 -7.05 26.01
CA VAL A 67 -14.46 -7.07 25.05
C VAL A 67 -15.54 -8.03 25.53
N HIS A 68 -16.69 -7.47 25.91
CA HIS A 68 -17.85 -8.23 26.38
C HIS A 68 -19.11 -8.04 25.53
N GLU A 69 -19.22 -6.94 24.77
CA GLU A 69 -20.34 -6.65 23.90
C GLU A 69 -19.88 -6.42 22.46
N ALA A 70 -20.55 -7.05 21.48
CA ALA A 70 -20.24 -6.84 20.08
C ALA A 70 -21.47 -6.87 19.15
N VAL A 71 -21.50 -5.96 18.18
CA VAL A 71 -22.43 -5.98 17.06
C VAL A 71 -21.64 -6.11 15.76
N LEU A 72 -21.89 -7.20 15.05
CA LEU A 72 -21.24 -7.53 13.79
C LEU A 72 -22.23 -7.40 12.64
N VAL A 73 -21.73 -7.04 11.46
CA VAL A 73 -22.55 -6.85 10.25
C VAL A 73 -22.08 -7.76 9.14
N THR A 74 -23.01 -8.43 8.45
CA THR A 74 -22.67 -9.42 7.40
C THR A 74 -22.18 -8.81 6.09
N CYS A 75 -21.55 -7.63 6.09
CA CYS A 75 -21.04 -7.00 4.89
C CYS A 75 -19.91 -7.81 4.24
N CYS A 76 -19.21 -8.65 4.99
CA CYS A 76 -18.16 -9.56 4.52
C CYS A 76 -18.40 -10.96 5.09
N ASP A 77 -18.18 -12.01 4.29
CA ASP A 77 -18.33 -13.40 4.75
C ASP A 77 -17.43 -13.74 5.94
N VAL A 78 -16.27 -13.09 5.99
CA VAL A 78 -15.31 -13.21 7.09
C VAL A 78 -15.94 -12.81 8.43
N VAL A 79 -16.78 -11.77 8.45
CA VAL A 79 -17.43 -11.32 9.69
C VAL A 79 -18.40 -12.36 10.23
N ARG A 80 -19.02 -13.19 9.37
CA ARG A 80 -19.82 -14.33 9.83
C ARG A 80 -18.97 -15.37 10.55
N ARG A 81 -17.77 -15.66 10.02
CA ARG A 81 -16.83 -16.58 10.68
C ARG A 81 -16.31 -16.02 12.01
N VAL A 82 -16.02 -14.72 12.08
CA VAL A 82 -15.68 -14.06 13.36
C VAL A 82 -16.83 -14.23 14.34
N TYR A 83 -18.08 -13.95 13.93
CA TYR A 83 -19.26 -14.15 14.78
C TYR A 83 -19.38 -15.59 15.30
N ASP A 84 -19.21 -16.59 14.43
CA ASP A 84 -19.29 -18.00 14.82
C ASP A 84 -18.25 -18.35 15.90
N VAL A 85 -17.03 -17.82 15.79
CA VAL A 85 -15.96 -17.99 16.79
C VAL A 85 -16.32 -17.32 18.12
N LEU A 86 -16.79 -16.06 18.08
CA LEU A 86 -17.19 -15.34 19.29
C LEU A 86 -18.38 -16.01 19.98
N GLN A 87 -19.36 -16.49 19.22
CA GLN A 87 -20.52 -17.21 19.74
C GLN A 87 -20.09 -18.53 20.39
N ALA A 88 -19.23 -19.31 19.73
CA ALA A 88 -18.72 -20.56 20.28
C ALA A 88 -17.88 -20.36 21.55
N SER A 89 -17.24 -19.20 21.72
CA SER A 89 -16.46 -18.89 22.93
C SER A 89 -17.32 -18.70 24.18
N GLY A 90 -18.61 -18.36 24.04
CA GLY A 90 -19.56 -18.22 25.14
C GLY A 90 -19.28 -17.08 26.13
N ARG A 91 -18.34 -16.17 25.84
CA ARG A 91 -17.89 -15.12 26.78
C ARG A 91 -18.53 -13.75 26.60
N MET A 92 -19.31 -13.56 25.54
CA MET A 92 -19.95 -12.27 25.25
C MET A 92 -21.23 -12.13 26.04
N ASP A 93 -21.36 -11.03 26.77
CA ASP A 93 -22.59 -10.64 27.46
C ASP A 93 -23.67 -10.26 26.45
N PHE A 94 -23.26 -9.57 25.36
CA PHE A 94 -24.11 -9.27 24.22
C PHE A 94 -23.39 -9.52 22.90
N LEU A 95 -23.99 -10.31 22.02
CA LEU A 95 -23.46 -10.58 20.68
C LEU A 95 -24.60 -10.62 19.66
N TYR A 96 -24.54 -9.75 18.65
CA TYR A 96 -25.57 -9.67 17.62
C TYR A 96 -24.98 -9.63 16.21
N LEU A 97 -25.54 -10.42 15.29
CA LEU A 97 -25.20 -10.40 13.87
C LEU A 97 -26.30 -9.72 13.05
N LEU A 98 -26.05 -8.49 12.64
CA LEU A 98 -26.93 -7.73 11.77
C LEU A 98 -26.71 -8.13 10.30
N ALA A 99 -27.72 -8.75 9.70
CA ALA A 99 -27.68 -9.08 8.28
C ALA A 99 -27.90 -7.83 7.40
N LEU A 100 -26.89 -7.47 6.60
CA LEU A 100 -26.96 -6.33 5.68
C LEU A 100 -27.56 -6.73 4.32
N PRO A 101 -28.60 -6.03 3.81
CA PRO A 101 -29.00 -6.16 2.41
C PRO A 101 -27.93 -5.57 1.48
N HIS A 102 -27.63 -6.26 0.37
CA HIS A 102 -26.60 -5.81 -0.58
C HIS A 102 -27.15 -4.86 -1.68
N ARG A 103 -28.47 -4.61 -1.70
CA ARG A 103 -29.15 -3.69 -2.62
C ARG A 103 -29.82 -2.54 -1.86
N ARG A 104 -30.11 -1.46 -2.57
CA ARG A 104 -30.61 -0.17 -2.01
C ARG A 104 -32.00 0.21 -2.53
N GLY A 105 -32.89 -0.77 -2.72
CA GLY A 105 -34.27 -0.54 -3.15
C GLY A 105 -35.24 -0.31 -1.99
N PRO A 106 -36.49 0.10 -2.28
CA PRO A 106 -37.53 0.27 -1.25
C PRO A 106 -37.77 -0.99 -0.41
N ALA A 107 -37.69 -2.17 -1.02
CA ALA A 107 -37.86 -3.45 -0.33
C ALA A 107 -36.70 -3.74 0.64
N GLU A 108 -35.46 -3.47 0.22
CA GLU A 108 -34.27 -3.65 1.04
C GLU A 108 -34.22 -2.65 2.20
N ILE A 109 -34.62 -1.40 1.97
CA ILE A 109 -34.76 -0.39 3.03
C ILE A 109 -35.78 -0.85 4.06
N ALA A 110 -36.97 -1.31 3.62
CA ALA A 110 -37.99 -1.84 4.53
C ALA A 110 -37.51 -3.07 5.29
N LEU A 111 -36.75 -3.96 4.65
CA LEU A 111 -36.14 -5.13 5.29
C LEU A 111 -35.10 -4.71 6.33
N PHE A 112 -34.22 -3.77 5.98
CA PHE A 112 -33.16 -3.30 6.87
C PHE A 112 -33.74 -2.58 8.08
N ARG A 113 -34.75 -1.73 7.89
CA ARG A 113 -35.50 -1.10 8.98
C ARG A 113 -36.06 -2.13 9.97
N ARG A 114 -36.67 -3.22 9.49
CA ARG A 114 -37.16 -4.31 10.37
C ARG A 114 -36.02 -4.99 11.14
N ARG A 115 -34.85 -5.16 10.52
CA ARG A 115 -33.67 -5.75 11.17
C ARG A 115 -33.05 -4.81 12.21
N LEU A 116 -33.01 -3.51 11.93
CA LEU A 116 -32.60 -2.49 12.89
C LEU A 116 -33.55 -2.43 14.09
N ARG A 117 -34.87 -2.54 13.85
CA ARG A 117 -35.86 -2.66 14.94
C ARG A 117 -35.60 -3.91 15.79
N ALA A 118 -35.36 -5.06 15.17
CA ALA A 118 -35.05 -6.29 15.90
C ALA A 118 -33.75 -6.20 16.72
N LEU A 119 -32.73 -5.49 16.23
CA LEU A 119 -31.52 -5.19 17.00
C LEU A 119 -31.85 -4.26 18.18
N ALA A 120 -32.61 -3.19 17.96
CA ALA A 120 -33.02 -2.25 19.00
C ALA A 120 -33.79 -2.96 20.12
N ASP A 121 -34.78 -3.78 19.77
CA ASP A 121 -35.57 -4.55 20.73
C ASP A 121 -34.68 -5.54 21.51
N ALA A 122 -33.72 -6.20 20.85
CA ALA A 122 -32.79 -7.13 21.49
C ALA A 122 -31.82 -6.41 22.45
N TYR A 123 -31.28 -5.26 22.06
CA TYR A 123 -30.36 -4.49 22.91
C TYR A 123 -31.09 -3.83 24.07
N ALA A 124 -32.32 -3.34 23.88
CA ALA A 124 -33.16 -2.83 24.95
C ALA A 124 -33.49 -3.92 25.98
N ALA A 125 -33.80 -5.14 25.53
CA ALA A 125 -34.06 -6.27 26.42
C ALA A 125 -32.81 -6.69 27.23
N TYR A 126 -31.62 -6.58 26.64
CA TYR A 126 -30.34 -6.86 27.30
C TYR A 126 -29.94 -5.75 28.30
N SER A 127 -29.91 -4.50 27.85
CA SER A 127 -29.43 -3.35 28.63
C SER A 127 -30.44 -2.82 29.65
N GLY A 128 -31.73 -3.07 29.43
CA GLY A 128 -32.81 -2.45 30.19
C GLY A 128 -33.01 -0.95 29.87
N ALA A 129 -32.29 -0.40 28.90
CA ALA A 129 -32.34 1.02 28.55
C ALA A 129 -33.57 1.35 27.69
N GLN A 130 -34.08 2.57 27.82
CA GLN A 130 -35.09 3.12 26.90
C GLN A 130 -34.40 3.93 25.80
N PHE A 131 -34.99 3.95 24.61
CA PHE A 131 -34.43 4.69 23.49
C PHE A 131 -34.54 6.21 23.69
N ASP A 132 -33.40 6.88 23.64
CA ASP A 132 -33.27 8.33 23.63
C ASP A 132 -32.90 8.81 22.22
N VAL A 133 -33.88 9.41 21.54
CA VAL A 133 -33.70 9.98 20.20
C VAL A 133 -32.74 11.17 20.19
N SER A 134 -32.62 11.94 21.26
CA SER A 134 -31.64 13.03 21.37
C SER A 134 -30.23 12.48 21.42
N ALA A 135 -30.00 11.45 22.22
CA ALA A 135 -28.70 10.77 22.29
C ALA A 135 -28.31 10.16 20.93
N ALA A 136 -29.26 9.51 20.25
CA ALA A 136 -29.04 8.96 18.91
C ALA A 136 -28.73 10.06 17.88
N CYS A 137 -29.47 11.17 17.89
CA CYS A 137 -29.19 12.31 17.00
C CYS A 137 -27.84 12.97 17.30
N ALA A 138 -27.46 13.08 18.59
CA ALA A 138 -26.18 13.65 19.00
C ALA A 138 -24.99 12.77 18.59
N ALA A 139 -25.18 11.45 18.51
CA ALA A 139 -24.17 10.52 18.01
C ALA A 139 -23.95 10.60 16.49
N CYS A 140 -24.88 11.21 15.74
CA CYS A 140 -24.74 11.40 14.30
C CYS A 140 -23.70 12.49 14.00
N GLY A 141 -22.43 12.10 13.81
CA GLY A 141 -21.39 13.00 13.36
C GLY A 141 -21.59 13.41 11.90
N THR A 142 -21.47 14.70 11.58
CA THR A 142 -21.60 15.18 10.19
C THR A 142 -20.29 15.79 9.71
N GLY A 143 -19.63 15.07 8.79
CA GLY A 143 -18.47 15.57 8.02
C GLY A 143 -17.17 15.65 8.81
N VAL A 144 -16.15 14.93 8.34
CA VAL A 144 -14.76 15.19 8.75
C VAL A 144 -14.28 16.40 7.95
N ALA A 145 -13.71 17.41 8.61
CA ALA A 145 -13.07 18.53 7.92
C ALA A 145 -11.99 17.98 6.98
N ARG A 146 -12.06 18.35 5.70
CA ARG A 146 -11.13 17.85 4.68
C ARG A 146 -10.01 18.86 4.50
N ALA A 147 -8.77 18.38 4.53
CA ALA A 147 -7.64 19.19 4.11
C ALA A 147 -7.73 19.48 2.60
N ASP A 148 -7.35 20.69 2.21
CA ASP A 148 -7.34 21.13 0.80
C ASP A 148 -6.20 20.47 0.00
N ASP A 149 -5.20 19.87 0.65
CA ASP A 149 -4.15 19.06 0.04
C ASP A 149 -4.00 17.73 0.79
N ARG A 150 -4.50 16.64 0.20
CA ARG A 150 -4.52 15.33 0.86
C ARG A 150 -4.31 14.16 -0.08
N VAL A 151 -3.84 13.06 0.49
CA VAL A 151 -3.89 11.73 -0.12
C VAL A 151 -5.09 10.97 0.44
N THR A 152 -5.86 10.30 -0.42
CA THR A 152 -6.96 9.45 0.05
C THR A 152 -6.52 8.00 0.15
N LEU A 153 -6.64 7.40 1.34
CA LEU A 153 -6.46 5.97 1.56
C LEU A 153 -7.81 5.27 1.41
N MET A 154 -7.98 4.46 0.37
CA MET A 154 -9.24 3.75 0.10
C MET A 154 -9.04 2.25 -0.07
N GLY A 155 -10.13 1.50 -0.13
CA GLY A 155 -10.13 0.05 -0.33
C GLY A 155 -10.48 -0.72 0.94
N ALA A 156 -9.72 -1.78 1.22
CA ALA A 156 -9.90 -2.61 2.42
C ALA A 156 -9.58 -1.83 3.72
N HIS A 157 -10.08 -2.33 4.86
CA HIS A 157 -9.87 -1.75 6.19
C HIS A 157 -8.41 -1.32 6.41
N ALA A 158 -8.22 -0.12 6.96
CA ALA A 158 -6.92 0.33 7.46
C ALA A 158 -7.03 0.63 8.95
N SER A 159 -6.13 0.05 9.74
CA SER A 159 -5.92 0.37 11.15
C SER A 159 -5.35 1.79 11.30
N ALA A 160 -5.43 2.34 12.50
CA ALA A 160 -4.77 3.60 12.83
C ALA A 160 -3.26 3.59 12.52
N SER A 161 -2.56 2.49 12.81
CA SER A 161 -1.14 2.29 12.48
C SER A 161 -0.88 2.38 10.97
N LEU A 162 -1.69 1.71 10.15
CA LEU A 162 -1.55 1.76 8.69
C LEU A 162 -1.83 3.17 8.16
N VAL A 163 -2.82 3.88 8.68
CA VAL A 163 -3.09 5.28 8.28
C VAL A 163 -1.87 6.16 8.59
N ALA A 164 -1.31 6.06 9.79
CA ALA A 164 -0.14 6.82 10.21
C ALA A 164 1.10 6.52 9.35
N GLU A 165 1.32 5.26 8.99
CA GLU A 165 2.42 4.86 8.11
C GLU A 165 2.22 5.35 6.68
N VAL A 166 0.99 5.34 6.16
CA VAL A 166 0.69 5.95 4.85
C VAL A 166 0.96 7.45 4.90
N GLU A 167 0.50 8.15 5.94
CA GLU A 167 0.71 9.60 6.11
C GLU A 167 2.19 9.96 6.21
N LYS A 168 2.96 9.19 6.98
CA LYS A 168 4.41 9.35 7.10
C LYS A 168 5.12 9.08 5.77
N GLY A 169 4.79 7.98 5.09
CA GLY A 169 5.44 7.58 3.85
C GLY A 169 5.17 8.57 2.70
N VAL A 170 3.91 9.01 2.53
CA VAL A 170 3.59 10.01 1.50
C VAL A 170 3.99 11.42 1.91
N GLY A 171 4.16 11.68 3.21
CA GLY A 171 4.51 12.98 3.81
C GLY A 171 3.50 14.07 3.47
N MET A 172 2.21 13.74 3.47
CA MET A 172 1.07 14.63 3.25
C MET A 172 -0.13 14.13 4.08
N PRO A 173 -1.09 14.99 4.47
CA PRO A 173 -2.27 14.56 5.22
C PRO A 173 -3.03 13.43 4.50
N VAL A 174 -3.44 12.40 5.25
CA VAL A 174 -4.17 11.24 4.71
C VAL A 174 -5.61 11.22 5.17
N GLU A 175 -6.53 11.14 4.22
CA GLU A 175 -7.94 10.87 4.49
C GLU A 175 -8.24 9.37 4.39
N ASN A 176 -8.67 8.77 5.50
CA ASN A 176 -9.13 7.39 5.51
C ASN A 176 -10.54 7.27 4.91
N ALA A 177 -10.64 6.73 3.70
CA ALA A 177 -11.87 6.39 2.99
C ALA A 177 -12.02 4.87 2.78
N THR A 178 -11.40 4.05 3.65
CA THR A 178 -11.49 2.59 3.61
C THR A 178 -12.87 2.07 4.02
N CYS A 179 -13.09 0.76 3.87
CA CYS A 179 -14.39 0.13 4.10
C CYS A 179 -14.95 0.22 5.52
N THR A 180 -14.12 0.58 6.50
CA THR A 180 -14.51 0.80 7.90
C THR A 180 -14.60 2.27 8.29
N SER A 181 -14.18 3.17 7.39
CA SER A 181 -14.25 4.62 7.59
C SER A 181 -15.43 5.23 6.82
N ARG A 182 -15.74 6.49 7.14
CA ARG A 182 -16.86 7.29 6.62
C ARG A 182 -18.24 6.67 6.91
N HIS A 183 -18.89 7.22 7.93
CA HIS A 183 -20.20 6.79 8.42
C HIS A 183 -21.22 7.93 8.21
N LEU A 184 -22.38 7.60 7.62
CA LEU A 184 -23.50 8.48 7.24
C LEU A 184 -23.15 9.67 6.31
N LYS A 185 -23.92 9.85 5.23
CA LYS A 185 -23.81 11.03 4.32
C LYS A 185 -24.69 12.20 4.73
N VAL A 186 -25.71 11.96 5.55
CA VAL A 186 -26.80 12.92 5.83
C VAL A 186 -27.01 13.10 7.33
N SER A 187 -27.30 14.33 7.73
CA SER A 187 -27.65 14.66 9.12
C SER A 187 -29.08 14.22 9.46
N PRO A 188 -29.39 13.95 10.74
CA PRO A 188 -30.76 13.76 11.18
C PRO A 188 -31.65 14.96 10.82
N PRO A 189 -32.91 14.72 10.39
CA PRO A 189 -33.88 15.78 10.21
C PRO A 189 -34.08 16.56 11.52
N PRO A 190 -34.16 17.91 11.48
CA PRO A 190 -34.34 18.72 12.69
C PRO A 190 -35.56 18.35 13.53
N GLN A 191 -36.57 17.71 12.92
CA GLN A 191 -37.77 17.23 13.60
C GLN A 191 -37.46 16.12 14.61
N LEU A 192 -36.53 15.20 14.32
CA LEU A 192 -36.17 14.10 15.22
C LEU A 192 -35.58 14.63 16.54
N ALA A 193 -34.69 15.63 16.44
CA ALA A 193 -34.08 16.26 17.61
C ALA A 193 -35.11 17.00 18.51
N ARG A 194 -36.28 17.37 17.95
CA ARG A 194 -37.36 18.05 18.69
C ARG A 194 -38.35 17.09 19.34
N MET A 195 -38.31 15.80 19.01
CA MET A 195 -39.21 14.80 19.60
C MET A 195 -38.89 14.52 21.09
N ALA A 196 -37.74 14.96 21.59
CA ALA A 196 -37.23 14.63 22.91
C ALA A 196 -37.55 15.62 24.05
N THR A 197 -38.30 16.70 23.82
CA THR A 197 -38.51 17.72 24.87
C THR A 197 -40.00 18.00 25.13
N GLY A 198 -40.58 17.29 26.11
CA GLY A 198 -41.74 17.74 26.89
C GLY A 198 -42.97 16.81 26.87
N PRO A 199 -43.77 16.79 27.97
CA PRO A 199 -45.05 16.10 27.96
C PRO A 199 -45.95 16.75 26.93
N ALA A 200 -46.68 15.93 26.15
CA ALA A 200 -47.65 16.40 25.17
C ALA A 200 -48.50 17.53 25.78
N CYS A 201 -48.43 18.74 25.22
CA CYS A 201 -49.22 19.85 25.73
C CYS A 201 -50.71 19.52 25.53
N GLY A 202 -51.42 19.21 26.61
CA GLY A 202 -52.85 18.88 26.59
C GLY A 202 -53.77 20.06 26.26
N VAL A 203 -53.28 21.10 25.59
CA VAL A 203 -53.99 22.37 25.38
C VAL A 203 -54.35 22.63 23.91
N CYS A 204 -53.99 21.73 22.98
CA CYS A 204 -54.21 21.95 21.55
C CYS A 204 -55.09 20.88 20.87
N CYS A 205 -55.72 19.97 21.63
CA CYS A 205 -56.37 18.79 21.06
C CYS A 205 -57.83 19.02 20.68
N ASP A 206 -58.10 20.05 19.88
CA ASP A 206 -59.36 20.17 19.12
C ASP A 206 -59.05 20.05 17.63
N GLY A 207 -58.97 18.80 17.15
CA GLY A 207 -58.91 18.48 15.71
C GLY A 207 -57.82 17.49 15.31
N GLY A 208 -58.13 16.19 15.38
CA GLY A 208 -57.52 15.18 14.50
C GLY A 208 -56.01 14.92 14.63
N ALA A 209 -55.45 14.89 15.84
CA ALA A 209 -54.05 14.52 16.04
C ALA A 209 -53.83 13.03 15.69
N THR A 210 -53.08 12.76 14.62
CA THR A 210 -52.39 11.48 14.42
C THR A 210 -51.60 11.13 15.69
N PRO A 211 -51.59 9.87 16.16
CA PRO A 211 -50.83 9.48 17.35
C PRO A 211 -49.37 9.91 17.17
N ALA A 212 -48.79 10.50 18.22
CA ALA A 212 -47.37 10.89 18.22
C ALA A 212 -46.55 9.65 17.82
N ALA A 213 -45.85 9.74 16.69
CA ALA A 213 -45.05 8.62 16.18
C ALA A 213 -44.05 8.19 17.26
N ASP A 214 -43.92 6.87 17.49
CA ASP A 214 -42.91 6.31 18.38
C ASP A 214 -41.53 6.88 17.99
N PRO A 215 -40.80 7.56 18.91
CA PRO A 215 -39.51 8.16 18.60
C PRO A 215 -38.50 7.19 17.97
N LEU A 216 -38.54 5.92 18.36
CA LEU A 216 -37.71 4.88 17.76
C LEU A 216 -38.11 4.60 16.32
N ASP A 217 -39.41 4.42 16.05
CA ASP A 217 -39.89 4.19 14.67
C ASP A 217 -39.61 5.39 13.76
N ALA A 218 -39.81 6.61 14.23
CA ALA A 218 -39.49 7.82 13.47
C ALA A 218 -37.99 7.93 13.17
N PHE A 219 -37.13 7.60 14.14
CA PHE A 219 -35.68 7.54 13.92
C PHE A 219 -35.33 6.47 12.88
N LEU A 220 -35.86 5.25 13.00
CA LEU A 220 -35.58 4.14 12.09
C LEU A 220 -36.05 4.40 10.65
N ASP A 221 -37.16 5.10 10.47
CA ASP A 221 -37.70 5.48 9.14
C ASP A 221 -36.72 6.37 8.36
N TRP A 222 -36.04 7.29 9.04
CA TRP A 222 -34.97 8.09 8.45
C TRP A 222 -33.63 7.34 8.40
N TYR A 223 -33.29 6.63 9.47
CA TYR A 223 -31.96 6.08 9.67
C TYR A 223 -31.66 4.88 8.77
N ALA A 224 -32.64 4.01 8.52
CA ALA A 224 -32.47 2.86 7.63
C ALA A 224 -32.03 3.24 6.20
N PRO A 225 -32.70 4.17 5.48
CA PRO A 225 -32.23 4.64 4.19
C PRO A 225 -30.95 5.47 4.30
N ALA A 226 -30.73 6.24 5.36
CA ALA A 226 -29.50 7.02 5.55
C ALA A 226 -28.25 6.10 5.69
N LEU A 227 -28.35 5.03 6.48
CA LEU A 227 -27.26 4.09 6.72
C LEU A 227 -27.01 3.18 5.50
N LEU A 228 -28.04 2.79 4.74
CA LEU A 228 -27.86 2.08 3.47
C LEU A 228 -27.34 2.99 2.35
N GLY A 229 -27.68 4.28 2.39
CA GLY A 229 -27.34 5.30 1.39
C GLY A 229 -25.94 5.89 1.53
N GLN A 230 -25.09 5.38 2.44
CA GLN A 230 -23.69 5.76 2.49
C GLN A 230 -22.91 5.26 1.26
N ILE A 231 -21.69 5.75 1.06
CA ILE A 231 -20.80 5.28 -0.02
C ILE A 231 -20.71 3.74 0.06
N PRO A 232 -21.08 3.00 -1.00
CA PRO A 232 -21.20 1.55 -0.89
C PRO A 232 -19.86 0.88 -0.55
N CYS A 233 -19.90 -0.20 0.23
CA CYS A 233 -18.75 -1.11 0.32
C CYS A 233 -18.67 -1.98 -0.94
N MET A 234 -17.50 -2.58 -1.22
CA MET A 234 -17.28 -3.44 -2.39
C MET A 234 -18.11 -4.74 -2.41
N ARG A 235 -18.93 -4.97 -1.39
CA ARG A 235 -19.84 -6.13 -1.27
C ARG A 235 -21.30 -5.77 -1.56
N MET A 236 -21.60 -4.51 -1.81
CA MET A 236 -22.89 -4.07 -2.34
C MET A 236 -22.98 -4.42 -3.84
N ASP A 237 -24.21 -4.61 -4.32
CA ASP A 237 -24.50 -4.96 -5.71
C ASP A 237 -24.20 -3.81 -6.68
N ASP A 238 -24.54 -2.58 -6.26
CA ASP A 238 -24.23 -1.35 -6.97
C ASP A 238 -23.16 -0.57 -6.19
N ILE A 239 -22.00 -0.40 -6.83
CA ILE A 239 -20.83 0.28 -6.28
C ILE A 239 -20.48 1.57 -7.03
N ALA A 240 -21.33 2.04 -7.96
CA ALA A 240 -20.99 3.15 -8.86
C ALA A 240 -20.59 4.43 -8.12
N GLU A 241 -21.25 4.74 -7.00
CA GLU A 241 -20.95 5.90 -6.14
C GLU A 241 -19.56 5.86 -5.50
N ARG A 242 -18.86 4.72 -5.50
CA ARG A 242 -17.46 4.69 -5.02
C ARG A 242 -16.52 5.51 -5.90
N SER A 243 -16.90 5.80 -7.14
CA SER A 243 -16.18 6.73 -8.00
C SER A 243 -16.08 8.14 -7.42
N GLU A 244 -17.01 8.54 -6.54
CA GLU A 244 -16.94 9.83 -5.81
C GLU A 244 -15.73 9.92 -4.86
N LEU A 245 -15.06 8.81 -4.56
CA LEU A 245 -13.85 8.78 -3.71
C LEU A 245 -12.58 9.23 -4.46
N VAL A 246 -12.67 9.42 -5.77
CA VAL A 246 -11.56 9.71 -6.67
C VAL A 246 -11.88 10.98 -7.46
N GLY A 247 -10.90 11.88 -7.63
CA GLY A 247 -11.06 13.14 -8.35
C GLY A 247 -11.73 14.26 -7.54
N GLU A 248 -11.82 14.14 -6.21
CA GLU A 248 -12.34 15.22 -5.36
C GLU A 248 -11.37 16.42 -5.34
N ARG A 249 -11.90 17.65 -5.22
CA ARG A 249 -11.07 18.85 -5.07
C ARG A 249 -10.13 18.72 -3.88
N GLY A 250 -8.85 19.03 -4.12
CA GLY A 250 -7.79 18.96 -3.12
C GLY A 250 -7.16 17.57 -2.92
N GLN A 251 -7.60 16.57 -3.69
CA GLN A 251 -6.99 15.25 -3.71
C GLN A 251 -5.74 15.26 -4.60
N GLN A 252 -4.60 14.91 -4.02
CA GLN A 252 -3.30 14.90 -4.70
C GLN A 252 -2.95 13.51 -5.23
N GLY A 253 -3.43 12.45 -4.55
CA GLY A 253 -3.21 11.06 -4.94
C GLY A 253 -4.09 10.09 -4.17
N VAL A 254 -4.14 8.84 -4.63
CA VAL A 254 -4.85 7.74 -3.96
C VAL A 254 -3.87 6.64 -3.58
N VAL A 255 -3.90 6.25 -2.30
CA VAL A 255 -3.30 5.00 -1.84
C VAL A 255 -4.42 3.97 -1.76
N TYR A 256 -4.34 2.95 -2.61
CA TYR A 256 -5.35 1.92 -2.71
C TYR A 256 -4.90 0.66 -1.94
N HIS A 257 -5.58 0.37 -0.84
CA HIS A 257 -5.27 -0.73 0.05
C HIS A 257 -6.05 -2.00 -0.28
N THR A 258 -5.33 -3.11 -0.46
CA THR A 258 -5.90 -4.46 -0.54
C THR A 258 -5.40 -5.33 0.61
N MET A 259 -6.24 -6.25 1.08
CA MET A 259 -5.88 -7.21 2.12
C MET A 259 -5.51 -8.56 1.49
N LYS A 260 -4.47 -9.23 1.98
CA LYS A 260 -4.19 -10.62 1.58
C LYS A 260 -5.41 -11.51 1.82
N PHE A 261 -5.65 -12.42 0.87
CA PHE A 261 -6.83 -13.30 0.82
C PHE A 261 -8.17 -12.54 0.71
N CYS A 262 -8.17 -11.32 0.15
CA CYS A 262 -9.36 -10.54 -0.12
C CYS A 262 -9.34 -9.92 -1.53
N ASP A 263 -9.96 -10.60 -2.50
CA ASP A 263 -9.88 -10.20 -3.91
C ASP A 263 -10.86 -9.09 -4.31
N TYR A 264 -11.89 -8.82 -3.48
CA TYR A 264 -12.98 -7.90 -3.82
C TYR A 264 -12.50 -6.49 -4.21
N TYR A 265 -11.47 -5.98 -3.54
CA TYR A 265 -10.94 -4.65 -3.81
C TYR A 265 -9.99 -4.63 -5.02
N GLY A 266 -9.51 -5.78 -5.51
CA GLY A 266 -8.60 -5.85 -6.65
C GLY A 266 -9.25 -5.42 -7.97
N PHE A 267 -10.54 -5.71 -8.16
CA PHE A 267 -11.27 -5.39 -9.38
C PHE A 267 -11.51 -3.88 -9.54
N GLU A 268 -11.93 -3.20 -8.47
CA GLU A 268 -12.14 -1.75 -8.48
C GLU A 268 -10.82 -1.00 -8.73
N TYR A 269 -9.71 -1.45 -8.15
CA TYR A 269 -8.41 -0.86 -8.43
C TYR A 269 -8.08 -0.90 -9.93
N GLY A 270 -8.30 -2.04 -10.59
CA GLY A 270 -8.06 -2.15 -12.04
C GLY A 270 -8.88 -1.16 -12.85
N ALA A 271 -10.18 -1.06 -12.56
CA ALA A 271 -11.08 -0.15 -13.27
C ALA A 271 -10.78 1.34 -13.01
N LEU A 272 -10.28 1.70 -11.82
CA LEU A 272 -9.90 3.07 -11.50
C LEU A 272 -8.54 3.43 -12.11
N ALA A 273 -7.57 2.51 -12.08
CA ALA A 273 -6.24 2.73 -12.64
C ALA A 273 -6.27 2.96 -14.16
N GLU A 274 -7.23 2.37 -14.88
CA GLU A 274 -7.40 2.59 -16.32
C GLU A 274 -7.84 4.03 -16.69
N LYS A 275 -8.42 4.78 -15.76
CA LYS A 275 -8.92 6.14 -16.03
C LYS A 275 -7.84 7.21 -15.98
N ASP A 276 -6.71 6.95 -15.31
CA ASP A 276 -5.57 7.85 -15.12
C ASP A 276 -5.92 9.31 -14.74
N GLU A 277 -7.02 9.49 -13.99
CA GLU A 277 -7.52 10.82 -13.58
C GLU A 277 -6.68 11.44 -12.45
N ILE A 278 -6.09 10.59 -11.59
CA ILE A 278 -5.30 11.00 -10.43
C ILE A 278 -4.18 9.97 -10.20
N PRO A 279 -2.98 10.38 -9.71
CA PRO A 279 -1.95 9.41 -9.34
C PRO A 279 -2.49 8.39 -8.33
N MET A 280 -2.22 7.11 -8.58
CA MET A 280 -2.62 6.04 -7.67
C MET A 280 -1.45 5.07 -7.40
N VAL A 281 -1.35 4.59 -6.17
CA VAL A 281 -0.45 3.49 -5.81
C VAL A 281 -1.23 2.40 -5.07
N LYS A 282 -0.94 1.13 -5.38
CA LYS A 282 -1.52 -0.01 -4.68
C LYS A 282 -0.60 -0.53 -3.59
N ILE A 283 -1.14 -0.67 -2.39
CA ILE A 283 -0.50 -1.37 -1.26
C ILE A 283 -1.27 -2.62 -0.88
N GLU A 284 -0.56 -3.66 -0.43
CA GLU A 284 -1.17 -4.90 0.03
C GLU A 284 -0.57 -5.32 1.37
N THR A 285 -1.43 -5.52 2.38
CA THR A 285 -1.01 -5.93 3.73
C THR A 285 -1.66 -7.24 4.13
N ASP A 286 -1.05 -7.95 5.08
CA ASP A 286 -1.71 -9.06 5.79
C ASP A 286 -2.53 -8.60 6.99
N GLY A 287 -2.59 -7.30 7.30
CA GLY A 287 -3.32 -6.76 8.45
C GLY A 287 -2.55 -6.83 9.77
N THR A 288 -1.28 -7.24 9.76
CA THR A 288 -0.40 -7.12 10.93
C THR A 288 0.44 -5.85 10.86
N SER A 289 0.88 -5.35 12.02
CA SER A 289 1.84 -4.24 12.11
C SER A 289 3.25 -4.58 11.59
N GLN A 290 3.53 -5.84 11.24
CA GLN A 290 4.82 -6.23 10.64
C GLN A 290 4.92 -5.88 9.15
N SER A 291 3.80 -5.54 8.49
CA SER A 291 3.79 -5.18 7.07
C SER A 291 4.46 -3.82 6.78
N GLU A 292 4.74 -2.99 7.79
CA GLU A 292 5.17 -1.59 7.67
C GLU A 292 6.44 -1.40 6.82
N GLY A 293 7.49 -2.19 7.09
CA GLY A 293 8.76 -2.09 6.36
C GLY A 293 8.66 -2.40 4.87
N GLN A 294 7.68 -3.24 4.47
CA GLN A 294 7.47 -3.60 3.05
C GLN A 294 6.76 -2.49 2.27
N LEU A 295 6.06 -1.58 2.95
CA LEU A 295 5.28 -0.53 2.29
C LEU A 295 6.05 0.77 2.16
N ARG A 296 7.02 1.03 3.05
CA ARG A 296 7.71 2.31 3.19
C ARG A 296 8.23 2.84 1.86
N THR A 297 9.10 2.09 1.17
CA THR A 297 9.70 2.53 -0.10
C THR A 297 8.65 2.84 -1.16
N ARG A 298 7.55 2.08 -1.21
CA ARG A 298 6.45 2.35 -2.17
C ARG A 298 5.71 3.64 -1.83
N LEU A 299 5.43 3.89 -0.56
CA LEU A 299 4.72 5.07 -0.10
C LEU A 299 5.58 6.33 -0.25
N GLU A 300 6.88 6.25 0.04
CA GLU A 300 7.84 7.33 -0.15
C GLU A 300 8.01 7.67 -1.63
N ALA A 301 8.21 6.68 -2.50
CA ALA A 301 8.30 6.90 -3.95
C ALA A 301 7.02 7.54 -4.52
N PHE A 302 5.85 7.13 -4.00
CA PHE A 302 4.59 7.76 -4.35
C PHE A 302 4.53 9.21 -3.87
N GLY A 303 4.88 9.49 -2.62
CA GLY A 303 4.96 10.86 -2.08
C GLY A 303 5.91 11.77 -2.85
N GLU A 304 7.09 11.26 -3.24
CA GLU A 304 8.05 11.96 -4.11
C GLU A 304 7.44 12.29 -5.48
N THR A 305 6.71 11.35 -6.07
CA THR A 305 5.99 11.53 -7.34
C THR A 305 4.93 12.64 -7.25
N LEU A 306 4.17 12.67 -6.15
CA LEU A 306 3.14 13.69 -5.92
C LEU A 306 3.75 15.10 -5.81
N ARG A 307 4.85 15.25 -5.05
CA ARG A 307 5.53 16.54 -4.89
C ARG A 307 6.10 17.06 -6.20
N ALA A 308 6.67 16.16 -7.02
CA ALA A 308 7.19 16.51 -8.34
C ALA A 308 6.08 17.02 -9.30
N ARG A 309 4.86 16.47 -9.24
CA ARG A 309 3.71 16.97 -10.01
C ARG A 309 3.21 18.33 -9.53
N GLY A 310 3.28 18.60 -8.23
CA GLY A 310 2.84 19.87 -7.62
C GLY A 310 3.76 21.07 -7.88
N GLY A 311 4.85 20.90 -8.63
CA GLY A 311 5.83 21.98 -8.90
C GLY A 311 6.69 22.36 -7.69
N ALA A 312 6.60 21.62 -6.58
CA ALA A 312 7.55 21.73 -5.50
C ALA A 312 8.87 21.06 -5.95
N ALA A 313 9.98 21.81 -5.91
CA ALA A 313 11.30 21.19 -5.99
C ALA A 313 11.37 20.04 -4.98
N HIS A 314 12.06 18.93 -5.31
CA HIS A 314 12.25 17.82 -4.37
C HIS A 314 12.75 18.38 -3.05
N GLN A 315 11.88 18.47 -2.04
CA GLN A 315 12.31 18.76 -0.68
C GLN A 315 12.95 17.48 -0.19
N VAL A 316 14.26 17.48 -0.36
CA VAL A 316 15.24 16.57 0.20
C VAL A 316 14.91 16.37 1.68
N GLN A 317 14.52 15.16 2.08
CA GLN A 317 14.38 14.86 3.50
C GLN A 317 15.78 14.87 4.11
N PRO A 318 16.06 15.75 5.09
CA PRO A 318 17.34 15.71 5.79
C PRO A 318 17.43 14.38 6.54
N ALA A 319 18.56 13.69 6.39
CA ALA A 319 18.84 12.49 7.19
C ALA A 319 18.76 12.83 8.69
N PRO A 320 18.44 11.86 9.58
CA PRO A 320 18.44 12.10 11.02
C PRO A 320 19.81 12.60 11.48
N THR A 321 19.90 13.88 11.83
CA THR A 321 21.16 14.57 12.05
C THR A 321 21.85 14.13 13.35
N ALA A 322 23.15 13.82 13.27
CA ALA A 322 24.08 14.16 14.34
C ALA A 322 24.37 15.68 14.26
N SER A 323 24.40 16.35 15.42
CA SER A 323 24.58 17.79 15.61
C SER A 323 25.75 18.41 14.83
N GLY A 324 25.51 19.62 14.28
CA GLY A 324 26.37 20.28 13.31
C GLY A 324 27.37 21.33 13.81
N ASP A 325 28.00 22.01 12.85
CA ASP A 325 28.44 23.41 12.92
C ASP A 325 28.73 24.00 11.52
N ALA A 326 28.09 25.16 11.27
CA ALA A 326 28.42 26.33 10.43
C ALA A 326 28.51 26.28 8.88
N PRO A 327 28.09 27.37 8.18
CA PRO A 327 27.93 27.43 6.72
C PRO A 327 29.22 27.83 6.00
N VAL A 328 29.56 27.14 4.91
CA VAL A 328 30.69 27.47 4.03
C VAL A 328 30.14 28.05 2.72
N GLY A 329 30.52 29.30 2.41
CA GLY A 329 30.28 29.94 1.12
C GLY A 329 31.01 29.26 -0.05
N PRO A 330 30.80 29.71 -1.29
CA PRO A 330 31.04 28.89 -2.48
C PRO A 330 32.52 28.60 -2.66
N LYS A 331 32.89 27.33 -2.53
CA LYS A 331 34.21 26.80 -2.90
C LYS A 331 34.12 26.14 -4.28
N ALA A 332 35.15 26.40 -5.08
CA ALA A 332 35.31 25.92 -6.45
C ALA A 332 35.25 24.38 -6.55
N ALA A 333 34.62 23.89 -7.62
CA ALA A 333 34.39 22.49 -7.98
C ALA A 333 33.72 21.65 -6.87
N ALA A 334 32.43 21.92 -6.63
CA ALA A 334 31.60 21.08 -5.77
C ALA A 334 31.28 19.75 -6.47
N TYR A 335 31.83 18.64 -5.97
CA TYR A 335 31.43 17.30 -6.39
C TYR A 335 30.17 16.86 -5.65
N VAL A 336 29.36 16.01 -6.27
CA VAL A 336 28.22 15.36 -5.62
C VAL A 336 28.38 13.86 -5.73
N MET A 337 28.07 13.16 -4.65
CA MET A 337 28.15 11.70 -4.56
C MET A 337 26.75 11.10 -4.44
N GLY A 338 26.44 10.15 -5.31
CA GLY A 338 25.28 9.29 -5.20
C GLY A 338 25.70 7.89 -4.71
N VAL A 339 24.98 7.37 -3.72
CA VAL A 339 25.24 6.05 -3.14
C VAL A 339 23.96 5.22 -3.21
N ASP A 340 23.94 4.21 -4.07
CA ASP A 340 22.85 3.24 -4.16
C ASP A 340 23.21 1.96 -3.41
N SER A 341 22.65 1.77 -2.22
CA SER A 341 22.85 0.55 -1.46
C SER A 341 21.71 -0.44 -1.71
N GLY A 342 21.90 -1.27 -2.72
CA GLY A 342 20.99 -2.36 -3.07
C GLY A 342 21.18 -3.62 -2.22
N SER A 343 20.32 -4.62 -2.44
CA SER A 343 20.35 -5.89 -1.70
C SER A 343 21.57 -6.78 -2.00
N THR A 344 22.23 -6.54 -3.13
CA THR A 344 23.31 -7.39 -3.67
C THR A 344 24.57 -6.58 -3.91
N SER A 345 24.46 -5.43 -4.58
CA SER A 345 25.55 -4.47 -4.79
C SER A 345 25.27 -3.13 -4.08
N THR A 346 26.34 -2.47 -3.69
CA THR A 346 26.36 -1.06 -3.32
C THR A 346 27.18 -0.32 -4.35
N ASP A 347 26.54 0.64 -5.01
CA ASP A 347 27.01 1.32 -6.20
C ASP A 347 27.21 2.80 -5.87
N VAL A 348 28.37 3.37 -6.18
CA VAL A 348 28.72 4.77 -5.89
C VAL A 348 29.10 5.47 -7.17
N VAL A 349 28.62 6.70 -7.33
CA VAL A 349 28.97 7.60 -8.43
C VAL A 349 29.32 8.97 -7.87
N ILE A 350 30.45 9.53 -8.33
CA ILE A 350 30.83 10.92 -8.05
C ILE A 350 30.70 11.72 -9.35
N MET A 351 29.97 12.83 -9.29
CA MET A 351 29.78 13.74 -10.41
C MET A 351 30.37 15.12 -10.12
N ASP A 352 30.86 15.79 -11.17
CA ASP A 352 31.20 17.21 -11.14
C ASP A 352 29.97 18.12 -11.36
N ALA A 353 30.17 19.43 -11.26
CA ALA A 353 29.12 20.43 -11.44
C ALA A 353 28.53 20.46 -12.87
N ASP A 354 29.27 19.96 -13.86
CA ASP A 354 28.85 19.87 -15.26
C ASP A 354 28.12 18.53 -15.56
N LYS A 355 27.85 17.72 -14.52
CA LYS A 355 27.19 16.41 -14.55
C LYS A 355 28.03 15.30 -15.18
N HIS A 356 29.35 15.46 -15.30
CA HIS A 356 30.20 14.36 -15.74
C HIS A 356 30.49 13.40 -14.59
N ILE A 357 30.48 12.10 -14.89
CA ILE A 357 30.90 11.06 -13.95
C ILE A 357 32.43 11.10 -13.84
N VAL A 358 32.93 11.31 -12.63
CA VAL A 358 34.37 11.44 -12.32
C VAL A 358 34.93 10.12 -11.80
N ALA A 359 34.15 9.39 -11.01
CA ALA A 359 34.51 8.09 -10.46
C ALA A 359 33.28 7.25 -10.15
N THR A 360 33.47 5.94 -10.15
CA THR A 360 32.45 4.94 -9.86
C THR A 360 33.02 3.81 -9.02
N ALA A 361 32.19 3.19 -8.19
CA ALA A 361 32.55 1.96 -7.48
C ALA A 361 31.33 1.04 -7.39
N ILE A 362 31.55 -0.26 -7.54
CA ILE A 362 30.53 -1.30 -7.40
C ILE A 362 31.11 -2.35 -6.46
N VAL A 363 30.52 -2.52 -5.28
CA VAL A 363 30.98 -3.51 -4.31
C VAL A 363 29.82 -4.40 -3.85
N PRO A 364 30.06 -5.66 -3.48
CA PRO A 364 29.02 -6.48 -2.86
C PRO A 364 28.54 -5.88 -1.53
N THR A 365 27.23 -5.71 -1.37
CA THR A 365 26.62 -5.15 -0.13
C THR A 365 26.89 -6.06 1.08
N GLY A 366 26.81 -7.37 0.88
CA GLY A 366 27.02 -8.35 1.94
C GLY A 366 26.02 -8.20 3.11
N ALA A 367 26.43 -8.63 4.30
CA ALA A 367 25.55 -8.64 5.48
C ALA A 367 25.37 -7.27 6.16
N ARG A 368 26.27 -6.32 5.92
CA ARG A 368 26.31 -5.01 6.58
C ARG A 368 26.43 -3.91 5.54
N ALA A 369 25.28 -3.33 5.16
CA ALA A 369 25.18 -2.29 4.14
C ALA A 369 26.06 -1.07 4.43
N ALA A 370 26.12 -0.62 5.69
CA ALA A 370 26.96 0.50 6.12
C ALA A 370 28.45 0.30 5.79
N ASP A 371 28.98 -0.89 6.11
CA ASP A 371 30.39 -1.20 5.87
C ASP A 371 30.69 -1.29 4.37
N ALA A 372 29.75 -1.81 3.57
CA ALA A 372 29.89 -1.87 2.11
C ALA A 372 29.84 -0.48 1.47
N ALA A 373 28.91 0.36 1.90
CA ALA A 373 28.84 1.75 1.48
C ALA A 373 30.12 2.52 1.81
N ALA A 374 30.66 2.37 3.03
CA ALA A 374 31.94 2.98 3.41
C ALA A 374 33.09 2.57 2.46
N ARG A 375 33.23 1.28 2.18
CA ARG A 375 34.25 0.78 1.23
C ARG A 375 34.05 1.33 -0.18
N ALA A 376 32.82 1.33 -0.69
CA ALA A 376 32.52 1.83 -2.03
C ALA A 376 32.79 3.33 -2.16
N MET A 377 32.45 4.11 -1.12
CA MET A 377 32.76 5.54 -1.06
C MET A 377 34.26 5.80 -1.04
N ASP A 378 35.02 5.07 -0.22
CA ASP A 378 36.48 5.19 -0.17
C ASP A 378 37.13 4.83 -1.50
N GLU A 379 36.64 3.79 -2.19
CA GLU A 379 37.12 3.38 -3.51
C GLU A 379 36.85 4.45 -4.57
N ALA A 380 35.63 5.00 -4.62
CA ALA A 380 35.27 6.07 -5.56
C ALA A 380 36.06 7.36 -5.29
N LEU A 381 36.25 7.76 -4.02
CA LEU A 381 37.08 8.91 -3.66
C LEU A 381 38.54 8.72 -4.07
N SER A 382 39.09 7.52 -3.83
CA SER A 382 40.45 7.18 -4.24
C SER A 382 40.62 7.18 -5.75
N GLN A 383 39.63 6.70 -6.50
CA GLN A 383 39.65 6.70 -7.97
C GLN A 383 39.57 8.12 -8.53
N ALA A 384 38.74 8.99 -7.94
CA ALA A 384 38.64 10.40 -8.30
C ALA A 384 39.88 11.23 -7.89
N GLY A 385 40.66 10.75 -6.91
CA GLY A 385 41.80 11.48 -6.37
C GLY A 385 41.40 12.73 -5.56
N ILE A 386 40.21 12.71 -4.95
CA ILE A 386 39.65 13.83 -4.18
C ILE A 386 39.46 13.44 -2.71
N ALA A 387 39.38 14.44 -1.83
CA ALA A 387 39.07 14.22 -0.42
C ALA A 387 37.55 14.20 -0.18
N ALA A 388 37.12 13.55 0.89
CA ALA A 388 35.71 13.50 1.29
C ALA A 388 35.12 14.90 1.57
N SER A 389 35.96 15.90 1.85
CA SER A 389 35.60 17.31 2.05
C SER A 389 35.36 18.09 0.75
N ASP A 390 35.74 17.52 -0.40
CA ASP A 390 35.51 18.13 -1.72
C ASP A 390 34.12 17.74 -2.28
N VAL A 391 33.46 16.76 -1.67
CA VAL A 391 32.08 16.36 -1.94
C VAL A 391 31.14 17.29 -1.18
N ALA A 392 30.39 18.11 -1.91
CA ALA A 392 29.46 19.09 -1.34
C ALA A 392 28.16 18.47 -0.82
N LEU A 393 27.68 17.41 -1.49
CA LEU A 393 26.49 16.66 -1.07
C LEU A 393 26.63 15.17 -1.36
N ARG A 394 26.05 14.38 -0.47
CA ARG A 394 25.93 12.92 -0.56
C ARG A 394 24.47 12.53 -0.47
N VAL A 395 23.99 11.83 -1.49
CA VAL A 395 22.60 11.38 -1.60
C VAL A 395 22.59 9.86 -1.59
N SER A 396 21.88 9.25 -0.63
CA SER A 396 21.67 7.80 -0.60
C SER A 396 20.36 7.40 -1.27
N THR A 397 20.38 6.20 -1.84
CA THR A 397 19.25 5.51 -2.45
C THR A 397 19.39 4.00 -2.27
N GLY A 398 18.40 3.25 -2.76
CA GLY A 398 18.36 1.79 -2.64
C GLY A 398 17.69 1.30 -1.36
N TYR A 399 17.65 -0.02 -1.19
CA TYR A 399 17.05 -0.70 -0.05
C TYR A 399 17.75 -0.33 1.27
N GLY A 400 19.07 -0.17 1.25
CA GLY A 400 19.92 0.10 2.39
C GLY A 400 20.07 1.57 2.76
N ARG A 401 19.43 2.51 2.04
CA ARG A 401 19.68 3.97 2.14
C ARG A 401 19.61 4.56 3.55
N ASP A 402 18.72 4.04 4.39
CA ASP A 402 18.53 4.50 5.78
C ASP A 402 19.60 3.96 6.75
N ASN A 403 20.38 2.97 6.32
CA ASN A 403 21.41 2.31 7.12
C ASN A 403 22.82 2.80 6.79
N ILE A 404 22.96 3.84 5.96
CA ILE A 404 24.24 4.42 5.57
C ILE A 404 24.45 5.70 6.38
N GLU A 405 25.57 5.76 7.11
CA GLU A 405 25.93 6.95 7.89
C GLU A 405 26.58 8.02 7.01
N GLY A 406 26.46 9.30 7.41
CA GLY A 406 27.15 10.41 6.76
C GLY A 406 26.60 10.84 5.41
N MET A 407 25.31 10.56 5.14
CA MET A 407 24.55 11.03 3.99
C MET A 407 23.82 12.32 4.33
N ASP A 408 23.80 13.28 3.41
CA ASP A 408 23.08 14.55 3.58
C ASP A 408 21.59 14.38 3.31
N SER A 409 21.25 13.43 2.43
CA SER A 409 19.87 13.11 2.11
C SER A 409 19.65 11.69 1.59
N SER A 410 18.38 11.30 1.57
CA SER A 410 17.90 9.99 1.15
C SER A 410 16.74 10.16 0.17
N VAL A 411 16.77 9.45 -0.95
CA VAL A 411 15.75 9.47 -2.00
C VAL A 411 15.45 8.04 -2.43
N THR A 412 14.20 7.74 -2.80
CA THR A 412 13.88 6.38 -3.26
C THR A 412 14.58 6.00 -4.57
N GLU A 413 14.90 4.71 -4.70
CA GLU A 413 15.49 4.15 -5.90
C GLU A 413 14.60 4.30 -7.14
N ILE A 414 13.28 4.42 -6.98
CA ILE A 414 12.36 4.68 -8.10
C ILE A 414 12.68 6.04 -8.72
N THR A 415 12.76 7.08 -7.89
CA THR A 415 13.06 8.44 -8.33
C THR A 415 14.49 8.52 -8.87
N CYS A 416 15.44 7.89 -8.20
CA CYS A 416 16.83 7.86 -8.64
C CYS A 416 16.98 7.13 -9.98
N HIS A 417 16.46 5.91 -10.15
CA HIS A 417 16.51 5.21 -11.44
C HIS A 417 15.80 5.96 -12.56
N ALA A 418 14.67 6.64 -12.28
CA ALA A 418 14.02 7.48 -13.28
C ALA A 418 14.93 8.63 -13.74
N ARG A 419 15.59 9.32 -12.81
CA ARG A 419 16.53 10.40 -13.11
C ARG A 419 17.79 9.92 -13.81
N GLY A 420 18.38 8.82 -13.34
CA GLY A 420 19.52 8.19 -13.97
C GLY A 420 19.20 7.72 -15.38
N ALA A 421 18.05 7.09 -15.59
CA ALA A 421 17.61 6.63 -16.91
C ALA A 421 17.42 7.79 -17.88
N HIS A 422 16.85 8.91 -17.44
CA HIS A 422 16.71 10.10 -18.29
C HIS A 422 18.06 10.74 -18.65
N TYR A 423 19.08 10.60 -17.80
CA TYR A 423 20.44 11.03 -18.12
C TYR A 423 21.12 10.08 -19.12
N LEU A 424 21.00 8.76 -18.92
CA LEU A 424 21.63 7.73 -19.77
C LEU A 424 20.95 7.58 -21.13
N ALA A 425 19.62 7.69 -21.17
CA ALA A 425 18.79 7.57 -22.35
C ALA A 425 17.64 8.61 -22.30
N PRO A 426 17.88 9.85 -22.76
CA PRO A 426 16.91 10.95 -22.66
C PRO A 426 15.54 10.67 -23.28
N ASP A 427 15.51 9.82 -24.32
CA ASP A 427 14.28 9.43 -25.01
C ASP A 427 13.52 8.28 -24.33
N ALA A 428 14.06 7.67 -23.27
CA ALA A 428 13.40 6.59 -22.56
C ALA A 428 12.02 7.02 -22.07
N ARG A 429 11.04 6.12 -22.24
CA ARG A 429 9.69 6.26 -21.68
C ARG A 429 9.42 5.25 -20.60
N SER A 430 10.19 4.17 -20.53
CA SER A 430 10.06 3.20 -19.46
C SER A 430 11.41 2.67 -19.01
N VAL A 431 11.58 2.54 -17.69
CA VAL A 431 12.73 1.87 -17.07
C VAL A 431 12.30 0.49 -16.62
N ILE A 432 13.08 -0.52 -17.01
CA ILE A 432 12.93 -1.90 -16.52
C ILE A 432 14.15 -2.21 -15.67
N ASP A 433 13.99 -2.08 -14.35
CA ASP A 433 15.06 -2.33 -13.40
C ASP A 433 14.94 -3.78 -12.89
N ILE A 434 15.95 -4.61 -13.17
CA ILE A 434 16.01 -5.98 -12.64
C ILE A 434 17.25 -6.10 -11.77
N GLY A 435 17.03 -5.95 -10.46
CA GLY A 435 18.04 -6.09 -9.43
C GLY A 435 18.22 -7.52 -8.94
N GLY A 436 18.92 -7.66 -7.82
CA GLY A 436 19.22 -8.96 -7.21
C GLY A 436 18.00 -9.63 -6.57
N GLN A 437 17.22 -8.90 -5.77
CA GLN A 437 16.09 -9.47 -5.01
C GLN A 437 14.71 -9.00 -5.47
N ASP A 438 14.66 -7.94 -6.26
CA ASP A 438 13.42 -7.37 -6.78
C ASP A 438 13.55 -6.97 -8.25
N SER A 439 12.41 -6.68 -8.87
CA SER A 439 12.31 -6.08 -10.19
C SER A 439 11.25 -4.99 -10.21
N LYS A 440 11.50 -3.94 -10.98
CA LYS A 440 10.69 -2.71 -11.01
C LYS A 440 10.48 -2.29 -12.45
N VAL A 441 9.28 -1.78 -12.74
CA VAL A 441 9.01 -1.09 -14.00
C VAL A 441 8.50 0.30 -13.68
N ILE A 442 9.14 1.31 -14.26
CA ILE A 442 8.88 2.72 -14.03
C ILE A 442 8.49 3.35 -15.36
N HIS A 443 7.27 3.85 -15.47
CA HIS A 443 6.81 4.63 -16.60
C HIS A 443 7.21 6.10 -16.37
N LEU A 444 7.81 6.73 -17.37
CA LEU A 444 8.35 8.08 -17.33
C LEU A 444 7.52 9.05 -18.18
N ASN A 445 7.33 10.24 -17.66
CA ASN A 445 6.89 11.39 -18.46
C ASN A 445 8.00 11.86 -19.40
N ALA A 446 7.65 12.67 -20.40
CA ALA A 446 8.60 13.22 -21.37
C ALA A 446 9.77 14.02 -20.75
N ASN A 447 9.60 14.54 -19.52
CA ASN A 447 10.64 15.26 -18.77
C ASN A 447 11.47 14.38 -17.83
N GLY A 448 11.34 13.05 -17.92
CA GLY A 448 12.04 12.07 -17.08
C GLY A 448 11.52 11.95 -15.65
N SER A 449 10.37 12.56 -15.31
CA SER A 449 9.70 12.34 -14.01
C SER A 449 8.87 11.06 -14.03
N VAL A 450 8.65 10.47 -12.86
CA VAL A 450 7.86 9.24 -12.72
C VAL A 450 6.39 9.52 -13.04
N ALA A 451 5.86 8.85 -14.07
CA ALA A 451 4.42 8.84 -14.39
C ALA A 451 3.69 7.80 -13.56
N GLY A 452 4.30 6.63 -13.37
CA GLY A 452 3.81 5.54 -12.54
C GLY A 452 4.89 4.48 -12.35
N PHE A 453 4.73 3.61 -11.36
CA PHE A 453 5.66 2.50 -11.13
C PHE A 453 4.96 1.26 -10.58
N VAL A 454 5.59 0.11 -10.76
CA VAL A 454 5.22 -1.15 -10.13
C VAL A 454 6.48 -1.94 -9.76
N MET A 455 6.44 -2.68 -8.67
CA MET A 455 7.56 -3.50 -8.23
C MET A 455 7.14 -4.90 -7.76
N ASN A 456 8.03 -5.86 -7.94
CA ASN A 456 7.98 -7.22 -7.41
C ASN A 456 9.17 -7.44 -6.46
N ASP A 457 8.88 -7.39 -5.17
CA ASP A 457 9.82 -7.52 -4.03
C ASP A 457 9.58 -8.79 -3.19
N LYS A 458 8.43 -9.45 -3.38
CA LYS A 458 8.03 -10.64 -2.60
C LYS A 458 8.54 -11.96 -3.18
N CYS A 459 9.04 -11.95 -4.42
CA CYS A 459 9.30 -13.18 -5.16
C CYS A 459 10.61 -13.10 -5.95
N ALA A 460 11.52 -14.03 -5.65
CA ALA A 460 12.80 -14.15 -6.34
C ALA A 460 12.68 -14.47 -7.83
N ALA A 461 11.60 -15.12 -8.29
CA ALA A 461 11.41 -15.36 -9.72
C ALA A 461 11.36 -14.03 -10.48
N GLY A 462 12.09 -13.93 -11.60
CA GLY A 462 12.19 -12.68 -12.36
C GLY A 462 13.15 -11.65 -11.77
N THR A 463 14.19 -12.08 -11.05
CA THR A 463 15.23 -11.24 -10.44
C THR A 463 16.61 -11.92 -10.59
N GLY A 464 17.69 -11.22 -10.28
CA GLY A 464 19.05 -11.77 -10.30
C GLY A 464 19.22 -13.01 -9.41
N ARG A 465 18.55 -13.07 -8.25
CA ARG A 465 18.61 -14.21 -7.33
C ARG A 465 18.02 -15.49 -7.92
N PHE A 466 17.06 -15.37 -8.84
CA PHE A 466 16.60 -16.51 -9.63
C PHE A 466 17.71 -17.00 -10.56
N MET A 467 18.37 -16.08 -11.29
CA MET A 467 19.47 -16.42 -12.22
C MET A 467 20.65 -17.05 -11.49
N GLU A 468 21.07 -16.49 -10.35
CA GLU A 468 22.11 -17.05 -9.49
C GLU A 468 21.75 -18.46 -8.99
N ALA A 469 20.48 -18.71 -8.64
CA ALA A 469 20.04 -20.03 -8.23
C ALA A 469 20.14 -21.03 -9.38
N MET A 470 19.72 -20.65 -10.59
CA MET A 470 19.80 -21.52 -11.76
C MET A 470 21.25 -21.77 -12.20
N ALA A 471 22.13 -20.76 -12.13
CA ALA A 471 23.55 -20.92 -12.39
C ALA A 471 24.18 -21.94 -11.44
N ARG A 472 23.85 -21.89 -10.14
CA ARG A 472 24.29 -22.90 -9.15
C ARG A 472 23.78 -24.30 -9.47
N VAL A 473 22.51 -24.45 -9.85
CA VAL A 473 21.90 -25.74 -10.22
C VAL A 473 22.60 -26.36 -11.44
N LEU A 474 23.03 -25.52 -12.38
CA LEU A 474 23.78 -25.94 -13.56
C LEU A 474 25.29 -26.06 -13.32
N GLU A 475 25.75 -25.82 -12.09
CA GLU A 475 27.17 -25.80 -11.70
C GLU A 475 28.03 -24.87 -12.58
N MET A 476 27.47 -23.70 -12.94
CA MET A 476 28.13 -22.69 -13.77
C MET A 476 28.45 -21.43 -12.99
N ASP A 477 29.55 -20.79 -13.39
CA ASP A 477 29.80 -19.40 -13.03
C ASP A 477 28.71 -18.48 -13.63
N LEU A 478 28.36 -17.39 -12.94
CA LEU A 478 27.28 -16.51 -13.37
C LEU A 478 27.57 -15.84 -14.72
N ASP A 479 28.82 -15.44 -14.97
CA ASP A 479 29.21 -14.79 -16.23
C ASP A 479 29.21 -15.78 -17.39
N GLU A 480 29.54 -17.05 -17.13
CA GLU A 480 29.39 -18.13 -18.11
C GLU A 480 27.91 -18.39 -18.39
N PHE A 481 27.09 -18.51 -17.35
CA PHE A 481 25.66 -18.76 -17.44
C PHE A 481 24.94 -17.70 -18.30
N CYS A 482 25.19 -16.41 -18.03
CA CYS A 482 24.60 -15.29 -18.75
C CYS A 482 24.95 -15.27 -20.26
N ARG A 483 26.09 -15.84 -20.66
CA ARG A 483 26.50 -15.92 -22.07
C ARG A 483 26.05 -17.19 -22.77
N ARG A 484 26.02 -18.32 -22.05
CA ARG A 484 25.71 -19.64 -22.62
C ARG A 484 24.31 -19.72 -23.21
N GLY A 485 23.33 -18.99 -22.66
CA GLY A 485 21.97 -18.90 -23.19
C GLY A 485 21.90 -18.34 -24.62
N LEU A 486 22.89 -17.56 -25.07
CA LEU A 486 22.91 -16.98 -26.41
C LEU A 486 23.17 -18.01 -27.52
N GLU A 487 23.65 -19.21 -27.18
CA GLU A 487 23.99 -20.29 -28.11
C GLU A 487 22.82 -21.26 -28.38
N TRP A 488 21.64 -20.95 -27.84
CA TRP A 488 20.44 -21.78 -27.95
C TRP A 488 20.02 -22.03 -29.41
N ARG A 489 19.36 -23.17 -29.63
CA ARG A 489 18.88 -23.64 -30.94
C ARG A 489 17.43 -24.10 -30.91
N HIS A 490 16.95 -24.56 -29.77
CA HIS A 490 15.57 -25.03 -29.62
C HIS A 490 14.93 -24.38 -28.40
N GLU A 491 13.67 -23.93 -28.56
CA GLU A 491 12.94 -23.33 -27.45
C GLU A 491 12.58 -24.39 -26.40
N VAL A 492 13.02 -24.18 -25.16
CA VAL A 492 12.61 -24.96 -24.00
C VAL A 492 11.69 -24.10 -23.15
N ARG A 493 10.47 -24.56 -22.94
CA ARG A 493 9.49 -23.85 -22.12
C ARG A 493 9.63 -24.26 -20.66
N ILE A 494 10.08 -23.33 -19.82
CA ILE A 494 9.99 -23.46 -18.36
C ILE A 494 8.56 -23.15 -17.93
N THR A 495 7.92 -24.11 -17.26
CA THR A 495 6.51 -24.05 -16.84
C THR A 495 6.36 -23.53 -15.41
N SER A 496 7.37 -23.72 -14.57
CA SER A 496 7.36 -23.36 -13.16
C SER A 496 7.67 -21.88 -12.94
N MET A 497 6.74 -21.16 -12.32
CA MET A 497 6.92 -19.75 -11.95
C MET A 497 7.65 -19.56 -10.60
N CYS A 498 7.70 -20.59 -9.75
CA CYS A 498 8.37 -20.56 -8.45
C CYS A 498 9.82 -21.03 -8.63
N THR A 499 10.79 -20.28 -8.09
CA THR A 499 12.22 -20.62 -8.15
C THR A 499 12.51 -22.05 -7.71
N VAL A 500 11.87 -22.52 -6.63
CA VAL A 500 12.07 -23.88 -6.09
C VAL A 500 11.58 -24.97 -7.05
N PHE A 501 10.45 -24.73 -7.72
CA PHE A 501 9.94 -25.68 -8.71
C PHE A 501 10.69 -25.59 -10.05
N ALA A 502 11.12 -24.38 -10.43
CA ALA A 502 11.97 -24.18 -11.60
C ALA A 502 13.30 -24.91 -11.46
N GLU A 503 13.91 -24.92 -10.27
CA GLU A 503 15.11 -25.73 -9.98
C GLU A 503 14.86 -27.22 -10.25
N SER A 504 13.76 -27.77 -9.75
CA SER A 504 13.39 -29.18 -9.99
C SER A 504 13.15 -29.49 -11.48
N GLU A 505 12.54 -28.54 -12.19
CA GLU A 505 12.30 -28.63 -13.64
C GLU A 505 13.62 -28.59 -14.42
N VAL A 506 14.54 -27.68 -14.08
CA VAL A 506 15.88 -27.59 -14.69
C VAL A 506 16.68 -28.87 -14.47
N VAL A 507 16.70 -29.42 -13.25
CA VAL A 507 17.36 -30.70 -12.96
C VAL A 507 16.79 -31.83 -13.83
N SER A 508 15.47 -31.85 -14.01
CA SER A 508 14.80 -32.85 -14.86
C SER A 508 15.18 -32.70 -16.34
N LEU A 509 15.27 -31.47 -16.85
CA LEU A 509 15.68 -31.18 -18.23
C LEU A 509 17.13 -31.59 -18.48
N VAL A 510 18.03 -31.31 -17.54
CA VAL A 510 19.44 -31.73 -17.60
C VAL A 510 19.56 -33.25 -17.56
N ALA A 511 18.81 -33.93 -16.68
CA ALA A 511 18.78 -35.40 -16.62
C ALA A 511 18.25 -36.03 -17.92
N ALA A 512 17.37 -35.33 -18.64
CA ALA A 512 16.89 -35.72 -19.97
C ALA A 512 17.88 -35.42 -21.11
N ASN A 513 19.10 -34.96 -20.81
CA ASN A 513 20.11 -34.51 -21.77
C ASN A 513 19.63 -33.37 -22.68
N THR A 514 18.77 -32.48 -22.18
CA THR A 514 18.40 -31.25 -22.89
C THR A 514 19.64 -30.34 -22.97
N PRO A 515 19.98 -29.76 -24.14
CA PRO A 515 21.14 -28.88 -24.25
C PRO A 515 21.06 -27.71 -23.28
N THR A 516 22.12 -27.48 -22.50
CA THR A 516 22.12 -26.42 -21.48
C THR A 516 21.86 -25.01 -22.05
N PRO A 517 22.38 -24.60 -23.23
CA PRO A 517 22.00 -23.33 -23.85
C PRO A 517 20.48 -23.15 -24.02
N ASP A 518 19.79 -24.22 -24.45
CA ASP A 518 18.34 -24.21 -24.67
C ASP A 518 17.59 -24.03 -23.34
N VAL A 519 18.06 -24.69 -22.26
CA VAL A 519 17.50 -24.54 -20.91
C VAL A 519 17.70 -23.12 -20.38
N ILE A 520 18.89 -22.54 -20.53
CA ILE A 520 19.20 -21.17 -20.07
C ILE A 520 18.34 -20.15 -20.82
N HIS A 521 18.20 -20.28 -22.14
CA HIS A 521 17.30 -19.42 -22.90
C HIS A 521 15.85 -19.52 -22.41
N GLY A 522 15.37 -20.73 -22.08
CA GLY A 522 14.05 -20.91 -21.45
C GLY A 522 13.89 -20.17 -20.12
N LEU A 523 14.96 -20.08 -19.33
CA LEU A 523 14.98 -19.32 -18.07
C LEU A 523 14.97 -17.81 -18.32
N ASP A 524 15.75 -17.32 -19.30
CA ASP A 524 15.74 -15.91 -19.72
C ASP A 524 14.33 -15.47 -20.17
N VAL A 525 13.66 -16.29 -20.98
CA VAL A 525 12.29 -16.07 -21.43
C VAL A 525 11.30 -16.08 -20.26
N SER A 526 11.52 -16.90 -19.24
CA SER A 526 10.69 -16.92 -18.02
C SER A 526 10.78 -15.60 -17.26
N VAL A 527 12.01 -15.08 -17.06
CA VAL A 527 12.25 -13.76 -16.45
C VAL A 527 11.61 -12.64 -17.29
N ALA A 528 11.79 -12.68 -18.61
CA ALA A 528 11.23 -11.70 -19.53
C ALA A 528 9.70 -11.65 -19.50
N ARG A 529 9.02 -12.81 -19.55
CA ARG A 529 7.55 -12.90 -19.49
C ARG A 529 6.98 -12.34 -18.19
N LYS A 530 7.64 -12.62 -17.07
CA LYS A 530 7.21 -12.10 -15.76
C LYS A 530 7.37 -10.58 -15.71
N THR A 531 8.49 -10.07 -16.19
CA THR A 531 8.76 -8.62 -16.23
C THR A 531 7.80 -7.89 -17.18
N ALA A 532 7.49 -8.46 -18.33
CA ALA A 532 6.49 -7.89 -19.26
C ALA A 532 5.08 -7.82 -18.64
N THR A 533 4.74 -8.77 -17.76
CA THR A 533 3.48 -8.73 -16.99
C THR A 533 3.47 -7.60 -15.96
N LEU A 534 4.64 -7.20 -15.43
CA LEU A 534 4.75 -6.00 -14.59
C LEU A 534 4.62 -4.75 -15.46
N ALA A 535 5.32 -4.70 -16.60
CA ALA A 535 5.30 -3.57 -17.52
C ALA A 535 3.88 -3.21 -17.99
N SER A 536 3.04 -4.21 -18.30
CA SER A 536 1.66 -3.97 -18.72
C SER A 536 0.78 -3.33 -17.64
N ARG A 537 1.08 -3.54 -16.35
CA ARG A 537 0.27 -3.00 -15.23
C ARG A 537 0.46 -1.51 -15.01
N VAL A 538 1.56 -0.94 -15.49
CA VAL A 538 1.90 0.49 -15.33
C VAL A 538 1.81 1.25 -16.65
N GLY A 539 1.27 0.62 -17.70
CA GLY A 539 1.18 1.22 -19.03
C GLY A 539 2.55 1.55 -19.62
N ALA A 540 3.58 0.75 -19.31
CA ALA A 540 4.92 0.98 -19.82
C ALA A 540 4.93 0.97 -21.36
N GLU A 541 5.60 1.95 -21.95
CA GLU A 541 5.74 2.13 -23.39
C GLU A 541 7.22 2.29 -23.81
N PRO A 542 7.59 1.94 -25.06
CA PRO A 542 8.93 2.18 -25.58
C PRO A 542 9.18 3.69 -25.79
N PRO A 543 10.45 4.15 -25.83
CA PRO A 543 11.68 3.36 -25.71
C PRO A 543 11.93 2.83 -24.29
N TYR A 544 12.33 1.56 -24.19
CA TYR A 544 12.65 0.90 -22.92
C TYR A 544 14.15 0.99 -22.65
N LEU A 545 14.52 1.38 -21.43
CA LEU A 545 15.87 1.22 -20.90
C LEU A 545 15.85 0.16 -19.79
N MET A 546 16.70 -0.86 -19.91
CA MET A 546 16.91 -1.85 -18.86
C MET A 546 18.09 -1.46 -17.96
N THR A 547 17.87 -1.48 -16.65
CA THR A 547 18.84 -1.12 -15.60
C THR A 547 18.99 -2.24 -14.57
N GLY A 548 19.92 -2.06 -13.63
CA GLY A 548 20.24 -3.04 -12.59
C GLY A 548 21.21 -4.11 -13.09
N GLY A 549 21.71 -4.96 -12.19
CA GLY A 549 22.76 -5.93 -12.49
C GLY A 549 22.37 -6.94 -13.59
N VAL A 550 21.08 -7.32 -13.69
CA VAL A 550 20.63 -8.27 -14.72
C VAL A 550 20.62 -7.65 -16.12
N ALA A 551 20.75 -6.33 -16.27
CA ALA A 551 20.91 -5.68 -17.57
C ALA A 551 22.18 -6.12 -18.32
N GLN A 552 23.15 -6.70 -17.59
CA GLN A 552 24.37 -7.29 -18.18
C GLN A 552 24.13 -8.66 -18.83
N ASN A 553 22.99 -9.31 -18.54
CA ASN A 553 22.60 -10.55 -19.20
C ASN A 553 21.89 -10.24 -20.52
N GLU A 554 22.65 -10.33 -21.62
CA GLU A 554 22.13 -10.08 -22.97
C GLU A 554 21.00 -11.04 -23.37
N GLY A 555 20.98 -12.28 -22.85
CA GLY A 555 19.90 -13.24 -23.08
C GLY A 555 18.55 -12.73 -22.58
N VAL A 556 18.53 -12.17 -21.35
CA VAL A 556 17.34 -11.54 -20.78
C VAL A 556 16.92 -10.29 -21.55
N VAL A 557 17.87 -9.44 -21.96
CA VAL A 557 17.59 -8.22 -22.75
C VAL A 557 16.93 -8.57 -24.09
N ARG A 558 17.46 -9.58 -24.80
CA ARG A 558 16.90 -10.06 -26.07
C ARG A 558 15.52 -10.67 -25.87
N ALA A 559 15.37 -11.54 -24.87
CA ALA A 559 14.07 -12.15 -24.55
C ALA A 559 13.02 -11.10 -24.15
N LEU A 560 13.39 -10.07 -23.40
CA LEU A 560 12.52 -8.93 -23.07
C LEU A 560 12.08 -8.18 -24.32
N SER A 561 13.01 -7.89 -25.24
CA SER A 561 12.70 -7.21 -26.49
C SER A 561 11.67 -7.98 -27.33
N GLU A 562 11.82 -9.30 -27.39
CA GLU A 562 10.89 -10.20 -28.10
C GLU A 562 9.51 -10.23 -27.43
N VAL A 563 9.45 -10.39 -26.11
CA VAL A 563 8.19 -10.48 -25.36
C VAL A 563 7.43 -9.15 -25.37
N LEU A 564 8.13 -8.03 -25.22
CA LEU A 564 7.55 -6.68 -25.27
C LEU A 564 7.26 -6.21 -26.70
N LYS A 565 7.75 -6.94 -27.72
CA LYS A 565 7.60 -6.63 -29.15
C LYS A 565 8.15 -5.25 -29.51
N ALA A 566 9.20 -4.82 -28.82
CA ALA A 566 9.85 -3.53 -28.98
C ALA A 566 11.30 -3.62 -28.48
N PRO A 567 12.23 -2.83 -29.04
CA PRO A 567 13.62 -2.83 -28.59
C PRO A 567 13.74 -2.43 -27.11
N VAL A 568 14.51 -3.21 -26.35
CA VAL A 568 14.96 -2.84 -25.00
C VAL A 568 16.44 -2.50 -25.07
N ALA A 569 16.76 -1.25 -24.77
CA ALA A 569 18.14 -0.77 -24.75
C ALA A 569 18.77 -1.00 -23.37
N THR A 570 20.09 -1.05 -23.34
CA THR A 570 20.93 -0.99 -22.12
C THR A 570 21.98 0.10 -22.30
N HIS A 571 22.65 0.45 -21.20
CA HIS A 571 23.78 1.37 -21.17
C HIS A 571 24.95 0.68 -20.43
N GLU A 572 26.20 1.09 -20.69
CA GLU A 572 27.36 0.56 -19.96
C GLU A 572 27.25 0.82 -18.45
N ASP A 573 26.72 1.98 -18.09
CA ASP A 573 26.39 2.37 -16.71
C ASP A 573 25.01 1.90 -16.20
N SER A 574 24.33 0.94 -16.86
CA SER A 574 22.98 0.50 -16.48
C SER A 574 22.87 0.01 -15.02
N GLN A 575 23.94 -0.58 -14.46
CA GLN A 575 23.98 -0.97 -13.05
C GLN A 575 24.12 0.22 -12.11
N LEU A 576 24.78 1.31 -12.54
CA LEU A 576 25.01 2.52 -11.75
C LEU A 576 23.81 3.48 -11.78
N CYS A 577 22.74 3.16 -12.50
CA CYS A 577 21.64 4.07 -12.81
C CYS A 577 21.03 4.72 -11.55
N GLY A 578 20.82 3.97 -10.47
CA GLY A 578 20.34 4.53 -9.20
C GLY A 578 21.32 5.53 -8.59
N ALA A 579 22.61 5.19 -8.51
CA ALA A 579 23.65 6.09 -7.99
C ALA A 579 23.82 7.36 -8.84
N ILE A 580 23.75 7.22 -10.17
CA ILE A 580 23.72 8.35 -11.13
C ILE A 580 22.54 9.27 -10.80
N GLY A 581 21.34 8.70 -10.64
CA GLY A 581 20.14 9.44 -10.28
C GLY A 581 20.28 10.22 -8.98
N ALA A 582 20.82 9.57 -7.93
CA ALA A 582 21.07 10.20 -6.64
C ALA A 582 22.04 11.38 -6.76
N ALA A 583 23.14 11.22 -7.49
CA ALA A 583 24.11 12.30 -7.73
C ALA A 583 23.48 13.48 -8.49
N LEU A 584 22.67 13.21 -9.52
CA LEU A 584 21.96 14.24 -10.28
C LEU A 584 20.95 15.02 -9.43
N ILE A 585 20.25 14.36 -8.52
CA ILE A 585 19.31 15.01 -7.59
C ILE A 585 20.06 15.89 -6.59
N GLY A 586 21.21 15.43 -6.09
CA GLY A 586 22.07 16.26 -5.24
C GLY A 586 22.57 17.50 -5.98
N LEU A 587 23.01 17.38 -7.24
CA LEU A 587 23.40 18.52 -8.07
C LEU A 587 22.25 19.52 -8.28
N GLN A 588 21.03 19.03 -8.50
CA GLN A 588 19.83 19.88 -8.60
C GLN A 588 19.49 20.62 -7.30
N SER A 589 19.93 20.12 -6.14
CA SER A 589 19.66 20.74 -4.84
C SER A 589 20.65 21.86 -4.49
N LEU A 590 21.76 21.97 -5.24
CA LEU A 590 22.80 22.99 -5.05
C LEU A 590 22.56 24.26 -5.89
N GLY A 591 21.65 24.24 -6.86
CA GLY A 591 21.32 25.38 -7.73
C GLY A 591 19.82 25.68 -7.72
#